data_AF-A0A3A0G7M4-F1
#
_entry.id   AF-A0A3A0G7M4-F1
#
_cell.length_a   1.000
_cell.length_b   1.000
_cell.length_c   1.000
_cell.angle_alpha   90.00
_cell.angle_beta   90.00
_cell.angle_gamma   90.00
#
_symmetry.space_group_name_H-M   'P 1'
#
loop_
_entity.id
_entity.type
_entity.pdbx_description
1 polymer ?
#
loop_
_entity_poly.entity_id
_entity_poly.type
_entity_poly.pdbx_seq_one_letter_code
_entity_poly.pdbx_strand_id
1 'polypeptide(L)'
;MSADLAKDRFVTHAVTNYLNAGFQGRFAELNVLSQLSDERFSQDDLAKVQKVLSQITLWSEQLYKDECLLSASWTAPETFDAQHAIELLGSLKIQLSDLAMQAQQVLELTTFPSLEQLTLLIGAYTRHTYSRDHYIRGFIEYGTVFRIPDMAQRYEQVLELTKEELRRSSAFVGVCQNARRAAEGEGKDVSLLSKLEPGYFQVLHRSCLNLPGTFRTQVHDINQLTSPYSGGFNFSQAEFGPAESAEWQNYGFGPVQAGYWRAYSISPQEAKSWLDARVSEPAGAIEWKAFGFNSESAKPWSEAEFAPDYAAIWHKASYTPEKAKELIGKGVMEPPAKGDATS
;
A
#
# COMPACT_ATOMS: atom_id res chain seq x y z
N MET A 1 -26.72 -2.47 23.66
CA MET A 1 -26.42 -1.49 22.60
C MET A 1 -27.43 -1.71 21.51
N SER A 2 -28.12 -0.68 21.00
CA SER A 2 -28.98 -0.86 19.83
C SER A 2 -28.12 -1.34 18.65
N ALA A 3 -28.67 -2.22 17.81
CA ALA A 3 -27.94 -2.72 16.65
C ALA A 3 -27.50 -1.58 15.71
N ASP A 4 -28.23 -0.47 15.70
CA ASP A 4 -27.94 0.71 14.89
C ASP A 4 -26.72 1.47 15.40
N LEU A 5 -26.59 1.65 16.72
CA LEU A 5 -25.43 2.35 17.30
C LEU A 5 -24.11 1.60 17.04
N ALA A 6 -24.14 0.26 17.02
CA ALA A 6 -22.95 -0.53 16.68
C ALA A 6 -22.51 -0.32 15.22
N LYS A 7 -23.46 -0.18 14.29
CA LYS A 7 -23.17 0.11 12.88
C LYS A 7 -22.66 1.53 12.69
N ASP A 8 -23.28 2.50 13.37
CA ASP A 8 -22.87 3.91 13.33
C ASP A 8 -21.44 4.11 13.85
N ARG A 9 -21.09 3.43 14.96
CA ARG A 9 -19.71 3.39 15.48
C ARG A 9 -18.73 2.83 14.46
N PHE A 10 -19.09 1.71 13.82
CA PHE A 10 -18.20 1.07 12.86
C PHE A 10 -17.97 1.94 11.64
N VAL A 11 -19.02 2.55 11.07
CA VAL A 11 -18.89 3.43 9.90
C VAL A 11 -18.12 4.70 10.26
N THR A 12 -18.41 5.30 11.42
CA THR A 12 -17.63 6.44 11.95
C THR A 12 -16.16 6.06 12.08
N HIS A 13 -15.86 4.93 12.73
CA HIS A 13 -14.49 4.43 12.89
C HIS A 13 -13.79 4.18 11.55
N ALA A 14 -14.47 3.53 10.61
CA ALA A 14 -13.89 3.22 9.30
C ALA A 14 -13.44 4.51 8.59
N VAL A 15 -14.25 5.57 8.62
CA VAL A 15 -13.89 6.86 8.04
C VAL A 15 -12.80 7.58 8.83
N THR A 16 -12.94 7.72 10.15
CA THR A 16 -11.95 8.46 10.97
C THR A 16 -10.60 7.76 11.00
N ASN A 17 -10.57 6.43 11.10
CA ASN A 17 -9.33 5.66 11.06
C ASN A 17 -8.64 5.77 9.70
N TYR A 18 -9.41 5.71 8.60
CA TYR A 18 -8.85 5.84 7.26
C TYR A 18 -8.26 7.23 7.01
N LEU A 19 -8.96 8.29 7.45
CA LEU A 19 -8.45 9.67 7.42
C LEU A 19 -7.19 9.81 8.28
N ASN A 20 -7.21 9.30 9.51
CA ASN A 20 -6.04 9.34 10.40
C ASN A 20 -4.84 8.68 9.74
N ALA A 21 -5.00 7.45 9.26
CA ALA A 21 -3.95 6.71 8.53
C ALA A 21 -3.41 7.50 7.33
N GLY A 22 -4.30 7.99 6.45
CA GLY A 22 -3.90 8.74 5.26
C GLY A 22 -3.11 10.02 5.57
N PHE A 23 -3.58 10.80 6.55
CA PHE A 23 -2.93 12.05 6.94
C PHE A 23 -1.68 11.86 7.78
N GLN A 24 -1.59 10.80 8.59
CA GLN A 24 -0.34 10.43 9.29
C GLN A 24 0.75 10.02 8.29
N GLY A 25 0.39 9.26 7.25
CA GLY A 25 1.30 8.97 6.15
C GLY A 25 1.76 10.24 5.43
N ARG A 26 0.84 11.16 5.11
CA ARG A 26 1.20 12.44 4.48
C ARG A 26 2.09 13.31 5.38
N PHE A 27 1.85 13.32 6.69
CA PHE A 27 2.71 14.00 7.66
C PHE A 27 4.13 13.42 7.64
N ALA A 28 4.26 12.09 7.64
CA ALA A 28 5.55 11.41 7.56
C ALA A 28 6.29 11.71 6.24
N GLU A 29 5.57 11.71 5.11
CA GLU A 29 6.09 12.10 3.79
C GLU A 29 6.68 13.53 3.82
N LEU A 30 5.92 14.51 4.32
CA LEU A 30 6.38 15.90 4.41
C LEU A 30 7.64 16.03 5.28
N ASN A 31 7.73 15.27 6.37
CA ASN A 31 8.94 15.24 7.20
C ASN A 31 10.14 14.65 6.45
N VAL A 32 9.95 13.66 5.58
CA VAL A 32 11.02 13.15 4.70
C VAL A 32 11.46 14.21 3.70
N LEU A 33 10.52 14.88 3.04
CA LEU A 33 10.84 15.95 2.10
C LEU A 33 11.64 17.07 2.78
N SER A 34 11.24 17.48 3.99
CA SER A 34 11.99 18.45 4.80
C SER A 34 13.42 17.98 5.11
N GLN A 35 13.55 16.74 5.60
CA GLN A 35 14.82 16.12 5.96
C GLN A 35 15.79 15.95 4.79
N LEU A 36 15.25 15.74 3.59
CA LEU A 36 16.02 15.63 2.36
C LEU A 36 16.13 16.95 1.61
N SER A 37 15.70 18.06 2.23
CA SER A 37 15.62 19.42 1.68
C SER A 37 15.14 19.44 0.23
N ASP A 38 14.04 18.72 0.00
CA ASP A 38 13.37 18.63 -1.29
C ASP A 38 12.50 19.87 -1.52
N GLU A 39 12.52 20.41 -2.74
CA GLU A 39 11.82 21.65 -3.09
C GLU A 39 10.29 21.53 -2.98
N ARG A 40 9.75 20.31 -2.99
CA ARG A 40 8.31 20.06 -2.82
C ARG A 40 7.86 20.16 -1.35
N PHE A 41 8.80 20.27 -0.41
CA PHE A 41 8.43 20.51 0.99
C PHE A 41 7.78 21.88 1.15
N SER A 42 6.61 21.89 1.80
CA SER A 42 5.85 23.11 2.09
C SER A 42 5.49 23.14 3.58
N GLN A 43 5.97 24.18 4.27
CA GLN A 43 5.67 24.41 5.69
C GLN A 43 4.16 24.66 5.90
N ASP A 44 3.51 25.31 4.94
CA ASP A 44 2.07 25.56 4.97
C ASP A 44 1.28 24.24 4.84
N ASP A 45 1.74 23.32 4.00
CA ASP A 45 1.09 22.02 3.87
C ASP A 45 1.28 21.16 5.12
N LEU A 46 2.45 21.23 5.76
CA LEU A 46 2.67 20.59 7.05
C LEU A 46 1.69 21.12 8.11
N ALA A 47 1.53 22.44 8.19
CA ALA A 47 0.59 23.06 9.13
C ALA A 47 -0.87 22.67 8.84
N LYS A 48 -1.28 22.61 7.56
CA LYS A 48 -2.62 22.12 7.16
C LYS A 48 -2.84 20.67 7.59
N VAL A 49 -1.88 19.79 7.34
CA VAL A 49 -1.96 18.37 7.74
C VAL A 49 -2.08 18.24 9.25
N GLN A 50 -1.28 19.00 10.02
CA GLN A 50 -1.37 19.01 11.48
C GLN A 50 -2.75 19.47 11.97
N LYS A 51 -3.33 20.51 11.36
CA LYS A 51 -4.68 20.97 11.69
C LYS A 51 -5.73 19.89 11.43
N VAL A 52 -5.65 19.20 10.29
CA VAL A 52 -6.55 18.09 9.95
C VAL A 52 -6.41 16.93 10.94
N LEU A 53 -5.18 16.55 11.29
CA LEU A 53 -4.94 15.50 12.30
C LEU A 53 -5.54 15.84 13.66
N SER A 54 -5.40 17.09 14.11
CA SER A 54 -6.03 17.54 15.37
C SER A 54 -7.56 17.39 15.33
N GLN A 55 -8.20 17.70 14.19
CA GLN A 55 -9.65 17.53 14.02
C GLN A 55 -10.05 16.06 14.03
N ILE A 56 -9.30 15.19 13.36
CA ILE A 56 -9.57 13.73 13.34
C ILE A 56 -9.42 13.12 14.73
N THR A 57 -8.45 13.57 15.52
CA THR A 57 -8.29 13.17 16.93
C THR A 57 -9.54 13.51 17.73
N LEU A 58 -10.08 14.73 17.60
CA LEU A 58 -11.31 15.13 18.27
C LEU A 58 -12.50 14.22 17.89
N TRP A 59 -12.68 13.92 16.60
CA TRP A 59 -13.73 13.00 16.15
C TRP A 59 -13.56 11.58 16.70
N SER A 60 -12.32 11.11 16.86
CA SER A 60 -12.05 9.79 17.42
C SER A 60 -12.35 9.74 18.93
N GLU A 61 -12.01 10.80 19.67
CA GLU A 61 -12.37 10.94 21.09
C GLU A 61 -13.89 11.02 21.29
N GLN A 62 -14.61 11.68 20.39
CA GLN A 62 -16.08 11.74 20.37
C GLN A 62 -16.68 10.36 20.11
N LEU A 63 -16.17 9.63 19.10
CA LEU A 63 -16.59 8.27 18.82
C LEU A 63 -16.48 7.38 20.07
N TYR A 64 -15.39 7.49 20.83
CA TYR A 64 -15.18 6.70 22.06
C TYR A 64 -16.11 7.09 23.23
N LYS A 65 -16.84 8.21 23.10
CA LYS A 65 -17.95 8.62 23.97
C LYS A 65 -19.32 8.31 23.37
N ASP A 66 -19.36 7.47 22.33
CA ASP A 66 -20.54 7.10 21.57
C ASP A 66 -21.17 8.24 20.75
N GLU A 67 -20.42 9.33 20.53
CA GLU A 67 -20.81 10.44 19.63
C GLU A 67 -20.33 10.13 18.21
N CYS A 68 -21.20 9.51 17.41
CA CYS A 68 -20.87 9.08 16.06
C CYS A 68 -20.87 10.26 15.07
N LEU A 69 -19.80 10.37 14.28
CA LEU A 69 -19.68 11.35 13.19
C LEU A 69 -20.65 11.05 12.05
N LEU A 70 -20.91 9.76 11.81
CA LEU A 70 -21.68 9.25 10.69
C LEU A 70 -22.69 8.20 11.18
N SER A 71 -23.85 8.14 10.53
CA SER A 71 -24.80 7.03 10.69
C SER A 71 -24.82 6.13 9.46
N ALA A 72 -24.88 4.83 9.69
CA ALA A 72 -25.08 3.81 8.65
C ALA A 72 -26.48 3.88 8.00
N SER A 73 -27.42 4.62 8.61
CA SER A 73 -28.76 4.83 8.08
C SER A 73 -28.89 6.05 7.16
N TRP A 74 -27.87 6.91 7.14
CA TRP A 74 -27.87 8.12 6.33
C TRP A 74 -27.62 7.82 4.85
N THR A 75 -28.36 8.51 3.99
CA THR A 75 -28.12 8.52 2.54
C THR A 75 -27.29 9.71 2.08
N ALA A 76 -26.97 10.64 2.99
CA ALA A 76 -26.10 11.81 2.79
C ALA A 76 -25.51 12.25 4.14
N PRO A 77 -24.31 12.87 4.19
CA PRO A 77 -23.77 13.39 5.45
C PRO A 77 -24.61 14.55 5.99
N GLU A 78 -25.22 14.37 7.17
CA GLU A 78 -26.22 15.31 7.71
C GLU A 78 -25.64 16.43 8.59
N THR A 79 -24.38 16.31 9.05
CA THR A 79 -23.71 17.32 9.88
C THR A 79 -22.56 18.00 9.14
N PHE A 80 -22.17 19.19 9.58
CA PHE A 80 -21.00 19.89 9.03
C PHE A 80 -19.72 19.08 9.18
N ASP A 81 -19.52 18.43 10.34
CA ASP A 81 -18.35 17.59 10.57
C ASP A 81 -18.35 16.34 9.67
N ALA A 82 -19.51 15.71 9.47
CA ALA A 82 -19.64 14.58 8.54
C ALA A 82 -19.32 15.01 7.11
N GLN A 83 -19.86 16.13 6.65
CA GLN A 83 -19.59 16.69 5.32
C GLN A 83 -18.09 16.97 5.17
N HIS A 84 -17.48 17.61 6.17
CA HIS A 84 -16.06 17.90 6.18
C HIS A 84 -15.19 16.63 6.11
N ALA A 85 -15.56 15.57 6.84
CA ALA A 85 -14.83 14.29 6.77
C ALA A 85 -14.90 13.65 5.37
N ILE A 86 -16.06 13.71 4.71
CA ILE A 86 -16.22 13.23 3.32
C ILE A 86 -15.41 14.09 2.33
N GLU A 87 -15.37 15.41 2.52
CA GLU A 87 -14.51 16.32 1.73
C GLU A 87 -13.01 16.00 1.90
N LEU A 88 -12.57 15.71 3.13
CA LEU A 88 -11.19 15.30 3.42
C LEU A 88 -10.84 13.97 2.73
N LEU A 89 -11.77 13.01 2.68
CA LEU A 89 -11.58 11.77 1.91
C LEU A 89 -11.41 12.09 0.41
N GLY A 90 -12.22 13.01 -0.13
CA GLY A 90 -12.10 13.47 -1.52
C GLY A 90 -10.74 14.11 -1.82
N SER A 91 -10.24 14.97 -0.92
CA SER A 91 -8.89 15.57 -1.05
C SER A 91 -7.79 14.51 -1.00
N LEU A 92 -7.90 13.56 -0.06
CA LEU A 92 -6.95 12.46 0.07
C LEU A 92 -6.92 11.58 -1.19
N LYS A 93 -8.08 11.30 -1.79
CA LYS A 93 -8.22 10.53 -3.04
C LYS A 93 -7.43 11.14 -4.19
N ILE A 94 -7.52 12.46 -4.37
CA ILE A 94 -6.78 13.19 -5.43
C ILE A 94 -5.27 13.03 -5.20
N GLN A 95 -4.81 13.30 -3.98
CA GLN A 95 -3.39 13.19 -3.63
C GLN A 95 -2.83 11.78 -3.84
N LEU A 96 -3.60 10.75 -3.49
CA LEU A 96 -3.18 9.35 -3.66
C LEU A 96 -3.14 8.95 -5.14
N SER A 97 -4.09 9.42 -5.95
CA SER A 97 -4.09 9.21 -7.40
C SER A 97 -2.85 9.82 -8.05
N ASP A 98 -2.52 11.07 -7.69
CA ASP A 98 -1.34 11.78 -8.21
C ASP A 98 -0.05 11.07 -7.79
N LEU A 99 0.05 10.64 -6.53
CA LEU A 99 1.21 9.92 -6.03
C LEU A 99 1.38 8.55 -6.70
N ALA A 100 0.29 7.83 -6.95
CA ALA A 100 0.32 6.56 -7.68
C ALA A 100 0.90 6.72 -9.09
N MET A 101 0.44 7.74 -9.81
CA MET A 101 0.92 8.06 -11.16
C MET A 101 2.41 8.43 -11.14
N GLN A 102 2.81 9.32 -10.24
CA GLN A 102 4.20 9.76 -10.11
C GLN A 102 5.14 8.59 -9.75
N ALA A 103 4.74 7.75 -8.80
CA ALA A 103 5.51 6.57 -8.41
C ALA A 103 5.65 5.57 -9.58
N GLN A 104 4.57 5.33 -10.34
CA GLN A 104 4.61 4.45 -11.52
C GLN A 104 5.61 4.97 -12.56
N GLN A 105 5.56 6.27 -12.87
CA GLN A 105 6.47 6.90 -13.84
C GLN A 105 7.94 6.71 -13.46
N VAL A 106 8.28 6.83 -12.17
CA VAL A 106 9.66 6.60 -11.71
C VAL A 106 10.05 5.12 -11.77
N LEU A 107 9.14 4.21 -11.41
CA LEU A 107 9.42 2.77 -11.40
C LEU A 107 9.57 2.17 -12.81
N GLU A 108 9.00 2.81 -13.82
CA GLU A 108 9.10 2.42 -15.24
C GLU A 108 10.37 2.95 -15.95
N LEU A 109 11.19 3.76 -15.26
CA LEU A 109 12.43 4.28 -15.85
C LEU A 109 13.41 3.14 -16.17
N THR A 110 13.95 3.17 -17.40
CA THR A 110 15.03 2.27 -17.82
C THR A 110 16.42 2.80 -17.46
N THR A 111 16.49 4.03 -16.97
CA THR A 111 17.72 4.71 -16.53
C THR A 111 17.69 4.93 -15.03
N PHE A 112 18.86 5.21 -14.45
CA PHE A 112 18.96 5.55 -13.05
C PHE A 112 18.14 6.84 -12.75
N PRO A 113 17.30 6.86 -11.70
CA PRO A 113 16.46 8.01 -11.38
C PRO A 113 17.28 9.22 -10.89
N SER A 114 16.75 10.42 -11.10
CA SER A 114 17.29 11.63 -10.48
C SER A 114 17.14 11.60 -8.96
N LEU A 115 17.84 12.50 -8.26
CA LEU A 115 17.68 12.64 -6.81
C LEU A 115 16.24 12.97 -6.41
N GLU A 116 15.56 13.86 -7.16
CA GLU A 116 14.16 14.21 -6.92
C GLU A 116 13.24 12.99 -7.05
N GLN A 117 13.49 12.13 -8.05
CA GLN A 117 12.75 10.89 -8.28
C GLN A 117 13.02 9.84 -7.19
N LEU A 118 14.25 9.76 -6.69
CA LEU A 118 14.57 8.93 -5.52
C LEU A 118 13.84 9.43 -4.28
N THR A 119 13.88 10.74 -4.01
CA THR A 119 13.19 11.34 -2.87
C THR A 119 11.67 11.12 -2.96
N LEU A 120 11.09 11.18 -4.16
CA LEU A 120 9.69 10.84 -4.40
C LEU A 120 9.38 9.40 -3.96
N LEU A 121 10.18 8.42 -4.38
CA LEU A 121 9.96 7.02 -4.01
C LEU A 121 10.12 6.78 -2.51
N ILE A 122 11.11 7.41 -1.87
CA ILE A 122 11.31 7.31 -0.41
C ILE A 122 10.15 7.94 0.34
N GLY A 123 9.69 9.11 -0.10
CA GLY A 123 8.52 9.80 0.46
C GLY A 123 7.24 8.96 0.29
N ALA A 124 7.02 8.39 -0.89
CA ALA A 124 5.89 7.51 -1.18
C ALA A 124 5.92 6.24 -0.30
N TYR A 125 7.07 5.58 -0.19
CA TYR A 125 7.23 4.41 0.66
C TYR A 125 7.00 4.75 2.14
N THR A 126 7.53 5.90 2.59
CA THR A 126 7.30 6.38 3.97
C THR A 126 5.83 6.68 4.23
N ARG A 127 5.14 7.34 3.29
CA ARG A 127 3.70 7.57 3.39
C ARG A 127 2.93 6.27 3.56
N HIS A 128 3.19 5.31 2.67
CA HIS A 128 2.51 4.02 2.70
C HIS A 128 2.71 3.30 4.04
N THR A 129 3.96 3.18 4.50
CA THR A 129 4.29 2.43 5.72
C THR A 129 3.70 3.08 6.97
N TYR A 130 3.77 4.40 7.10
CA TYR A 130 3.13 5.11 8.22
C TYR A 130 1.60 5.06 8.14
N SER A 131 1.00 5.20 6.95
CA SER A 131 -0.45 5.02 6.81
C SER A 131 -0.90 3.63 7.24
N ARG A 132 -0.18 2.59 6.82
CA ARG A 132 -0.49 1.20 7.17
C ARG A 132 -0.37 0.95 8.67
N ASP A 133 0.70 1.43 9.31
CA ASP A 133 0.90 1.30 10.76
C ASP A 133 -0.25 1.96 11.55
N HIS A 134 -0.58 3.21 11.21
CA HIS A 134 -1.67 3.93 11.88
C HIS A 134 -3.05 3.32 11.64
N TYR A 135 -3.32 2.82 10.43
CA TYR A 135 -4.56 2.11 10.11
C TYR A 135 -4.75 0.87 10.99
N ILE A 136 -3.70 0.06 11.14
CA ILE A 136 -3.70 -1.15 11.99
C ILE A 136 -3.91 -0.76 13.46
N ARG A 137 -3.16 0.23 13.95
CA ARG A 137 -3.30 0.71 15.33
C ARG A 137 -4.70 1.21 15.65
N GLY A 138 -5.36 1.90 14.71
CA GLY A 138 -6.73 2.36 14.90
C GLY A 138 -7.71 1.21 15.10
N PHE A 139 -7.58 0.10 14.37
CA PHE A 139 -8.42 -1.09 14.61
C PHE A 139 -8.13 -1.77 15.94
N ILE A 140 -6.87 -1.82 16.38
CA ILE A 140 -6.50 -2.34 17.70
C ILE A 140 -7.14 -1.47 18.79
N GLU A 141 -7.04 -0.15 18.67
CA GLU A 141 -7.63 0.79 19.61
C GLU A 141 -9.15 0.67 19.65
N TYR A 142 -9.83 0.68 18.50
CA TYR A 142 -11.28 0.50 18.40
C TYR A 142 -11.74 -0.83 19.00
N GLY A 143 -11.06 -1.93 18.66
CA GLY A 143 -11.34 -3.24 19.22
C GLY A 143 -11.16 -3.28 20.74
N THR A 144 -10.17 -2.56 21.26
CA THR A 144 -9.93 -2.45 22.71
C THR A 144 -11.03 -1.63 23.41
N VAL A 145 -11.31 -0.42 22.91
CA VAL A 145 -12.30 0.52 23.49
C VAL A 145 -13.70 -0.10 23.53
N PHE A 146 -14.11 -0.74 22.44
CA PHE A 146 -15.45 -1.35 22.32
C PHE A 146 -15.50 -2.83 22.70
N ARG A 147 -14.43 -3.38 23.30
CA ARG A 147 -14.35 -4.76 23.81
C ARG A 147 -14.65 -5.83 22.74
N ILE A 148 -14.03 -5.68 21.58
CA ILE A 148 -14.05 -6.61 20.45
C ILE A 148 -12.65 -7.27 20.36
N PRO A 149 -12.31 -8.21 21.26
CA PRO A 149 -10.95 -8.74 21.39
C PRO A 149 -10.45 -9.43 20.12
N ASP A 150 -11.31 -10.12 19.39
CA ASP A 150 -10.93 -10.82 18.14
C ASP A 150 -10.39 -9.86 17.08
N MET A 151 -10.94 -8.63 17.02
CA MET A 151 -10.46 -7.59 16.13
C MET A 151 -9.08 -7.11 16.57
N ALA A 152 -8.91 -6.76 17.84
CA ALA A 152 -7.63 -6.29 18.37
C ALA A 152 -6.51 -7.34 18.16
N GLN A 153 -6.77 -8.59 18.55
CA GLN A 153 -5.82 -9.69 18.41
C GLN A 153 -5.42 -9.95 16.95
N ARG A 154 -6.39 -9.91 16.01
CA ARG A 154 -6.11 -10.08 14.58
C ARG A 154 -5.16 -9.00 14.07
N TYR A 155 -5.36 -7.75 14.44
CA TYR A 155 -4.54 -6.64 13.96
C TYR A 155 -3.19 -6.54 14.69
N GLU A 156 -3.09 -6.97 15.95
CA GLU A 156 -1.81 -7.08 16.67
C GLU A 156 -0.83 -8.02 15.96
N GLN A 157 -1.32 -9.14 15.40
CA GLN A 157 -0.48 -10.07 14.63
C GLN A 157 0.10 -9.41 13.37
N VAL A 158 -0.66 -8.51 12.73
CA VAL A 158 -0.23 -7.79 11.52
C VAL A 158 0.71 -6.62 11.85
N LEU A 159 0.57 -6.02 13.04
CA LEU A 159 1.39 -4.88 13.48
C LEU A 159 2.89 -5.20 13.57
N GLU A 160 3.27 -6.44 13.85
CA GLU A 160 4.69 -6.81 13.86
C GLU A 160 5.34 -6.71 12.47
N LEU A 161 4.56 -6.96 11.41
CA LEU A 161 5.06 -6.87 10.03
C LEU A 161 5.34 -5.42 9.62
N THR A 162 4.54 -4.45 10.11
CA THR A 162 4.76 -3.03 9.77
C THR A 162 6.00 -2.45 10.43
N LYS A 163 6.46 -2.99 11.56
CA LYS A 163 7.68 -2.51 12.23
C LYS A 163 8.91 -2.65 11.34
N GLU A 164 9.02 -3.75 10.60
CA GLU A 164 10.13 -3.95 9.66
C GLU A 164 10.05 -2.99 8.47
N GLU A 165 8.84 -2.76 7.95
CA GLU A 165 8.61 -1.80 6.86
C GLU A 165 9.00 -0.37 7.30
N LEU A 166 8.63 0.04 8.53
CA LEU A 166 9.00 1.33 9.12
C LEU A 166 10.51 1.47 9.31
N ARG A 167 11.19 0.43 9.85
CA ARG A 167 12.66 0.41 9.98
C ARG A 167 13.33 0.61 8.63
N ARG A 168 12.85 -0.11 7.60
CA ARG A 168 13.35 0.03 6.23
C ARG A 168 13.13 1.43 5.68
N SER A 169 11.96 2.02 5.94
CA SER A 169 11.66 3.40 5.55
C SER A 169 12.66 4.39 6.16
N SER A 170 12.92 4.29 7.47
CA SER A 170 13.92 5.12 8.15
C SER A 170 15.34 4.88 7.60
N ALA A 171 15.69 3.64 7.27
CA ALA A 171 16.99 3.31 6.68
C ALA A 171 17.18 3.98 5.32
N PHE A 172 16.15 3.98 4.46
CA PHE A 172 16.22 4.66 3.16
C PHE A 172 16.49 6.16 3.30
N VAL A 173 15.80 6.84 4.24
CA VAL A 173 16.03 8.26 4.54
C VAL A 173 17.45 8.50 5.05
N GLY A 174 17.92 7.67 5.98
CA GLY A 174 19.26 7.79 6.58
C GLY A 174 20.39 7.64 5.56
N VAL A 175 20.28 6.70 4.63
CA VAL A 175 21.26 6.52 3.55
C VAL A 175 21.33 7.77 2.66
N CYS A 176 20.19 8.33 2.27
CA CYS A 176 20.16 9.56 1.46
C CYS A 176 20.71 10.78 2.21
N GLN A 177 20.41 10.94 3.50
CA GLN A 177 20.98 12.01 4.33
C GLN A 177 22.51 11.87 4.46
N ASN A 178 23.01 10.65 4.62
CA ASN A 178 24.45 10.40 4.70
C ASN A 178 25.15 10.71 3.37
N ALA A 179 24.60 10.25 2.25
CA ALA A 179 25.10 10.54 0.92
C ALA A 179 25.15 12.05 0.64
N ARG A 180 24.11 12.79 1.06
CA ARG A 180 24.05 14.24 0.93
C ARG A 180 25.14 14.95 1.73
N ARG A 181 25.29 14.62 3.01
CA ARG A 181 26.33 15.19 3.87
C ARG A 181 27.74 14.91 3.35
N ALA A 182 27.98 13.72 2.81
CA ALA A 182 29.25 13.38 2.18
C ALA A 182 29.52 14.23 0.93
N ALA A 183 28.52 14.45 0.08
CA ALA A 183 28.64 15.30 -1.11
C ALA A 183 28.92 16.77 -0.75
N GLU A 184 28.25 17.31 0.27
CA GLU A 184 28.45 18.69 0.74
C GLU A 184 29.88 18.93 1.26
N GLY A 185 30.53 17.92 1.84
CA GLY A 185 31.90 17.99 2.34
C GLY A 185 33.00 17.95 1.26
N GLU A 186 32.70 17.44 0.06
CA GLU A 186 33.69 17.22 -1.01
C GLU A 186 33.68 18.31 -2.11
N GLY A 187 32.82 19.33 -1.98
CA GLY A 187 32.69 20.42 -2.94
C GLY A 187 31.61 20.21 -4.01
N LYS A 188 31.31 21.26 -4.78
CA LYS A 188 30.10 21.36 -5.62
C LYS A 188 30.00 20.36 -6.80
N ASP A 189 31.07 19.63 -7.13
CA ASP A 189 31.14 18.78 -8.33
C ASP A 189 30.92 17.28 -8.07
N VAL A 190 30.73 16.85 -6.82
CA VAL A 190 30.48 15.42 -6.53
C VAL A 190 28.98 15.10 -6.58
N SER A 191 28.57 14.31 -7.57
CA SER A 191 27.19 13.82 -7.68
C SER A 191 26.83 12.96 -6.47
N LEU A 192 25.77 13.34 -5.73
CA LEU A 192 25.24 12.57 -4.60
C LEU A 192 24.96 11.10 -4.97
N LEU A 193 24.55 10.85 -6.21
CA LEU A 193 24.28 9.50 -6.71
C LEU A 193 25.52 8.59 -6.69
N SER A 194 26.73 9.16 -6.83
CA SER A 194 27.99 8.40 -6.76
C SER A 194 28.30 7.87 -5.35
N LYS A 195 27.61 8.38 -4.32
CA LYS A 195 27.78 7.99 -2.92
C LYS A 195 26.79 6.91 -2.47
N LEU A 196 25.80 6.58 -3.31
CA LEU A 196 24.86 5.51 -3.02
C LEU A 196 25.50 4.16 -3.35
N GLU A 197 25.25 3.16 -2.50
CA GLU A 197 25.73 1.81 -2.77
C GLU A 197 25.11 1.26 -4.08
N PRO A 198 25.85 0.47 -4.89
CA PRO A 198 25.35 -0.07 -6.16
C PRO A 198 24.06 -0.90 -6.07
N GLY A 199 23.70 -1.37 -4.87
CA GLY A 199 22.47 -2.13 -4.58
C GLY A 199 21.28 -1.29 -4.09
N TYR A 200 21.50 -0.06 -3.64
CA TYR A 200 20.50 0.74 -2.94
C TYR A 200 19.23 0.94 -3.76
N PHE A 201 19.38 1.36 -5.02
CA PHE A 201 18.24 1.62 -5.88
C PHE A 201 17.43 0.35 -6.16
N GLN A 202 18.07 -0.82 -6.32
CA GLN A 202 17.35 -2.06 -6.58
C GLN A 202 16.50 -2.47 -5.36
N VAL A 203 17.03 -2.28 -4.15
CA VAL A 203 16.28 -2.55 -2.90
C VAL A 203 15.11 -1.58 -2.72
N LEU A 204 15.33 -0.29 -3.00
CA LEU A 204 14.27 0.72 -2.96
C LEU A 204 13.20 0.45 -4.02
N HIS A 205 13.60 0.25 -5.28
CA HIS A 205 12.71 -0.07 -6.40
C HIS A 205 11.84 -1.28 -6.09
N ARG A 206 12.44 -2.38 -5.63
CA ARG A 206 11.71 -3.58 -5.22
C ARG A 206 10.72 -3.30 -4.09
N SER A 207 11.12 -2.51 -3.09
CA SER A 207 10.24 -2.14 -1.97
C SER A 207 9.08 -1.24 -2.40
N CYS A 208 9.26 -0.47 -3.49
CA CYS A 208 8.28 0.45 -4.02
C CYS A 208 7.38 -0.14 -5.13
N LEU A 209 7.71 -1.32 -5.66
CA LEU A 209 7.07 -1.92 -6.83
C LEU A 209 5.53 -1.95 -6.74
N ASN A 210 4.99 -2.25 -5.56
CA ASN A 210 3.55 -2.35 -5.35
C ASN A 210 2.87 -1.01 -5.03
N LEU A 211 3.63 0.06 -4.77
CA LEU A 211 3.07 1.34 -4.31
C LEU A 211 2.03 1.94 -5.25
N PRO A 212 2.23 1.99 -6.59
CA PRO A 212 1.20 2.54 -7.48
C PRO A 212 -0.13 1.80 -7.36
N GLY A 213 -0.07 0.47 -7.29
CA GLY A 213 -1.26 -0.36 -7.07
C GLY A 213 -1.89 -0.12 -5.72
N THR A 214 -1.09 -0.10 -4.65
CA THR A 214 -1.55 0.15 -3.29
C THR A 214 -2.21 1.53 -3.12
N PHE A 215 -1.69 2.58 -3.74
CA PHE A 215 -2.35 3.89 -3.68
C PHE A 215 -3.66 3.91 -4.49
N ARG A 216 -3.74 3.18 -5.60
CA ARG A 216 -5.00 3.01 -6.35
C ARG A 216 -6.02 2.16 -5.60
N THR A 217 -5.60 1.15 -4.81
CA THR A 217 -6.54 0.44 -3.92
C THR A 217 -7.04 1.36 -2.82
N GLN A 218 -6.18 2.23 -2.30
CA GLN A 218 -6.61 3.22 -1.31
C GLN A 218 -7.62 4.23 -1.88
N VAL A 219 -7.49 4.61 -3.14
CA VAL A 219 -8.52 5.39 -3.85
C VAL A 219 -9.83 4.60 -3.95
N HIS A 220 -9.75 3.31 -4.27
CA HIS A 220 -10.92 2.43 -4.31
C HIS A 220 -11.59 2.25 -2.94
N ASP A 221 -10.82 2.17 -1.85
CA ASP A 221 -11.33 2.11 -0.48
C ASP A 221 -12.09 3.40 -0.11
N ILE A 222 -11.59 4.57 -0.53
CA ILE A 222 -12.31 5.85 -0.36
C ILE A 222 -13.65 5.84 -1.10
N ASN A 223 -13.68 5.31 -2.33
CA ASN A 223 -14.93 5.17 -3.09
C ASN A 223 -15.91 4.25 -2.34
N GLN A 224 -15.44 3.17 -1.72
CA GLN A 224 -16.27 2.28 -0.90
C GLN A 224 -16.81 3.01 0.34
N LEU A 225 -15.94 3.70 1.10
CA LEU A 225 -16.31 4.42 2.33
C LEU A 225 -17.32 5.54 2.10
N THR A 226 -17.29 6.18 0.93
CA THR A 226 -18.20 7.28 0.57
C THR A 226 -19.49 6.80 -0.09
N SER A 227 -19.53 5.56 -0.59
CA SER A 227 -20.66 5.03 -1.36
C SER A 227 -22.00 4.90 -0.61
N PRO A 228 -22.06 4.61 0.71
CA PRO A 228 -23.35 4.59 1.42
C PRO A 228 -24.11 5.92 1.30
N TYR A 229 -23.37 7.04 1.21
CA TYR A 229 -23.90 8.39 1.10
C TYR A 229 -24.15 8.84 -0.35
N SER A 230 -24.10 7.91 -1.30
CA SER A 230 -24.37 8.14 -2.73
C SER A 230 -25.17 7.01 -3.37
N GLY A 231 -25.95 6.27 -2.58
CA GLY A 231 -26.84 5.22 -3.06
C GLY A 231 -26.24 3.81 -3.13
N GLY A 232 -25.12 3.57 -2.45
CA GLY A 232 -24.46 2.27 -2.34
C GLY A 232 -23.32 2.05 -3.34
N PHE A 233 -22.58 0.95 -3.15
CA PHE A 233 -21.40 0.64 -3.95
C PHE A 233 -21.73 -0.21 -5.18
N ASN A 234 -21.48 0.32 -6.37
CA ASN A 234 -21.54 -0.41 -7.63
C ASN A 234 -20.38 -0.02 -8.56
N PHE A 235 -20.36 -0.53 -9.80
CA PHE A 235 -19.28 -0.27 -10.75
C PHE A 235 -19.08 1.22 -11.08
N SER A 236 -20.16 2.00 -11.13
CA SER A 236 -20.06 3.45 -11.36
C SER A 236 -19.35 4.15 -10.21
N GLN A 237 -19.71 3.85 -8.95
CA GLN A 237 -19.03 4.38 -7.76
C GLN A 237 -17.57 3.89 -7.67
N ALA A 238 -17.29 2.70 -8.21
CA ALA A 238 -15.94 2.18 -8.35
C ALA A 238 -15.17 2.77 -9.55
N GLU A 239 -15.74 3.75 -10.26
CA GLU A 239 -15.15 4.50 -11.38
C GLU A 239 -14.84 3.64 -12.61
N PHE A 240 -15.71 2.68 -12.89
CA PHE A 240 -15.68 1.89 -14.12
C PHE A 240 -16.61 2.50 -15.18
N GLY A 241 -16.14 2.54 -16.42
CA GLY A 241 -17.01 2.82 -17.57
C GLY A 241 -17.99 1.66 -17.82
N PRO A 242 -19.12 1.87 -18.52
CA PRO A 242 -20.10 0.80 -18.78
C PRO A 242 -19.51 -0.42 -19.51
N ALA A 243 -18.65 -0.20 -20.50
CA ALA A 243 -18.00 -1.28 -21.25
C ALA A 243 -17.04 -2.08 -20.37
N GLU A 244 -16.20 -1.40 -19.60
CA GLU A 244 -15.26 -2.01 -18.66
C GLU A 244 -16.02 -2.82 -17.58
N SER A 245 -17.11 -2.26 -17.05
CA SER A 245 -17.97 -2.92 -16.06
C SER A 245 -18.52 -4.25 -16.57
N ALA A 246 -19.04 -4.26 -17.80
CA ALA A 246 -19.56 -5.46 -18.44
C ALA A 246 -18.48 -6.53 -18.63
N GLU A 247 -17.25 -6.13 -18.95
CA GLU A 247 -16.12 -7.05 -19.06
C GLU A 247 -15.80 -7.73 -17.71
N TRP A 248 -15.67 -6.96 -16.63
CA TRP A 248 -15.45 -7.51 -15.28
C TRP A 248 -16.57 -8.45 -14.85
N GLN A 249 -17.83 -8.08 -15.14
CA GLN A 249 -18.99 -8.92 -14.86
C GLN A 249 -18.97 -10.24 -15.64
N ASN A 250 -18.56 -10.22 -16.91
CA ASN A 250 -18.47 -11.42 -17.75
C ASN A 250 -17.46 -12.44 -17.20
N TYR A 251 -16.42 -11.98 -16.49
CA TYR A 251 -15.47 -12.84 -15.80
C TYR A 251 -15.87 -13.18 -14.35
N GLY A 252 -17.06 -12.75 -13.92
CA GLY A 252 -17.64 -13.09 -12.61
C GLY A 252 -17.18 -12.22 -11.45
N PHE A 253 -16.60 -11.05 -11.72
CA PHE A 253 -16.15 -10.13 -10.68
C PHE A 253 -17.25 -9.12 -10.30
N GLY A 254 -17.43 -8.91 -8.99
CA GLY A 254 -18.19 -7.78 -8.47
C GLY A 254 -17.34 -6.49 -8.43
N PRO A 255 -17.97 -5.31 -8.22
CA PRO A 255 -17.29 -4.00 -8.29
C PRO A 255 -16.16 -3.84 -7.28
N VAL A 256 -16.29 -4.42 -6.08
CA VAL A 256 -15.24 -4.41 -5.04
C VAL A 256 -14.02 -5.19 -5.52
N GLN A 257 -14.21 -6.46 -5.90
CA GLN A 257 -13.10 -7.31 -6.34
C GLN A 257 -12.45 -6.77 -7.62
N ALA A 258 -13.26 -6.33 -8.59
CA ALA A 258 -12.79 -5.72 -9.83
C ALA A 258 -11.91 -4.49 -9.56
N GLY A 259 -12.32 -3.62 -8.62
CA GLY A 259 -11.56 -2.42 -8.25
C GLY A 259 -10.17 -2.73 -7.72
N TYR A 260 -10.03 -3.76 -6.87
CA TYR A 260 -8.73 -4.17 -6.36
C TYR A 260 -7.82 -4.74 -7.46
N TRP A 261 -8.32 -5.60 -8.36
CA TRP A 261 -7.51 -6.10 -9.48
C TRP A 261 -7.13 -4.98 -10.47
N ARG A 262 -8.09 -4.13 -10.83
CA ARG A 262 -7.86 -2.96 -11.71
C ARG A 262 -6.84 -1.99 -11.12
N ALA A 263 -6.82 -1.79 -9.80
CA ALA A 263 -5.84 -0.93 -9.14
C ALA A 263 -4.40 -1.38 -9.39
N TYR A 264 -4.16 -2.67 -9.60
CA TYR A 264 -2.85 -3.21 -9.96
C TYR A 264 -2.65 -3.35 -11.48
N SER A 265 -3.50 -2.71 -12.29
CA SER A 265 -3.47 -2.80 -13.76
C SER A 265 -3.61 -4.23 -14.28
N ILE A 266 -4.36 -5.09 -13.58
CA ILE A 266 -4.64 -6.46 -13.98
C ILE A 266 -6.01 -6.50 -14.66
N SER A 267 -6.08 -7.06 -15.87
CA SER A 267 -7.33 -7.18 -16.63
C SER A 267 -8.27 -8.24 -16.04
N PRO A 268 -9.58 -8.24 -16.38
CA PRO A 268 -10.53 -9.25 -15.91
C PRO A 268 -10.07 -10.69 -16.21
N GLN A 269 -9.60 -10.92 -17.44
CA GLN A 269 -9.10 -12.22 -17.87
C GLN A 269 -7.87 -12.63 -17.07
N GLU A 270 -6.92 -11.71 -16.90
CA GLU A 270 -5.69 -11.98 -16.18
C GLU A 270 -5.97 -12.26 -14.70
N ALA A 271 -6.85 -11.48 -14.06
CA ALA A 271 -7.31 -11.70 -12.69
C ALA A 271 -7.92 -13.10 -12.52
N LYS A 272 -8.76 -13.54 -13.47
CA LYS A 272 -9.34 -14.89 -13.44
C LYS A 272 -8.26 -15.97 -13.49
N SER A 273 -7.25 -15.80 -14.34
CA SER A 273 -6.13 -16.73 -14.44
C SER A 273 -5.27 -16.78 -13.17
N TRP A 274 -5.03 -15.64 -12.50
CA TRP A 274 -4.34 -15.62 -11.20
C TRP A 274 -5.13 -16.32 -10.09
N LEU A 275 -6.45 -16.13 -10.06
CA LEU A 275 -7.32 -16.88 -9.15
C LEU A 275 -7.25 -18.39 -9.40
N ASP A 276 -7.22 -18.82 -10.67
CA ASP A 276 -7.08 -20.23 -11.05
C ASP A 276 -5.69 -20.81 -10.73
N ALA A 277 -4.70 -19.93 -10.54
CA ALA A 277 -3.36 -20.23 -10.03
C ALA A 277 -3.25 -20.14 -8.50
N ARG A 278 -4.37 -19.97 -7.78
CA ARG A 278 -4.45 -19.79 -6.31
C ARG A 278 -3.76 -18.55 -5.76
N VAL A 279 -3.50 -17.55 -6.61
CA VAL A 279 -3.03 -16.24 -6.19
C VAL A 279 -4.26 -15.32 -6.07
N SER A 280 -4.80 -15.21 -4.86
CA SER A 280 -6.04 -14.45 -4.60
C SER A 280 -5.85 -12.95 -4.48
N GLU A 281 -4.64 -12.51 -4.14
CA GLU A 281 -4.32 -11.12 -3.87
C GLU A 281 -3.68 -10.44 -5.10
N PRO A 282 -4.22 -9.31 -5.60
CA PRO A 282 -3.66 -8.59 -6.74
C PRO A 282 -2.19 -8.16 -6.53
N ALA A 283 -1.82 -7.75 -5.31
CA ALA A 283 -0.44 -7.39 -4.98
C ALA A 283 0.52 -8.59 -5.13
N GLY A 284 0.06 -9.78 -4.74
CA GLY A 284 0.84 -11.02 -4.93
C GLY A 284 1.01 -11.36 -6.40
N ALA A 285 -0.02 -11.18 -7.23
CA ALA A 285 0.07 -11.39 -8.67
C ALA A 285 1.09 -10.45 -9.33
N ILE A 286 1.14 -9.17 -8.95
CA ILE A 286 2.17 -8.24 -9.45
C ILE A 286 3.57 -8.62 -8.98
N GLU A 287 3.73 -9.12 -7.76
CA GLU A 287 5.02 -9.61 -7.29
C GLU A 287 5.50 -10.78 -8.15
N TRP A 288 4.65 -11.79 -8.40
CA TRP A 288 4.97 -12.88 -9.33
C TRP A 288 5.37 -12.37 -10.73
N LYS A 289 4.64 -11.38 -11.29
CA LYS A 289 4.97 -10.77 -12.58
C LYS A 289 6.33 -10.09 -12.59
N ALA A 290 6.68 -9.37 -11.53
CA ALA A 290 7.96 -8.70 -11.42
C ALA A 290 9.14 -9.69 -11.35
N PHE A 291 8.89 -10.91 -10.90
CA PHE A 291 9.86 -12.02 -10.97
C PHE A 291 9.81 -12.83 -12.27
N GLY A 292 9.08 -12.33 -13.28
CA GLY A 292 9.03 -12.92 -14.62
C GLY A 292 8.08 -14.10 -14.77
N PHE A 293 7.17 -14.31 -13.81
CA PHE A 293 6.14 -15.32 -13.91
C PHE A 293 4.85 -14.76 -14.51
N ASN A 294 4.12 -15.61 -15.25
CA ASN A 294 2.70 -15.41 -15.51
C ASN A 294 1.91 -16.35 -14.58
N SER A 295 0.58 -16.28 -14.61
CA SER A 295 -0.26 -17.13 -13.74
C SER A 295 -0.04 -18.62 -13.97
N GLU A 296 0.18 -19.05 -15.22
CA GLU A 296 0.45 -20.45 -15.56
C GLU A 296 1.78 -20.94 -14.97
N SER A 297 2.86 -20.17 -15.15
CA SER A 297 4.18 -20.55 -14.65
C SER A 297 4.33 -20.34 -13.14
N ALA A 298 3.58 -19.41 -12.52
CA ALA A 298 3.55 -19.21 -11.08
C ALA A 298 2.79 -20.32 -10.33
N LYS A 299 1.73 -20.86 -10.93
CA LYS A 299 0.83 -21.84 -10.30
C LYS A 299 1.56 -22.98 -9.57
N PRO A 300 2.44 -23.77 -10.21
CA PRO A 300 3.06 -24.91 -9.52
C PRO A 300 4.02 -24.47 -8.40
N TRP A 301 4.61 -23.27 -8.48
CA TRP A 301 5.43 -22.70 -7.40
C TRP A 301 4.58 -22.22 -6.23
N SER A 302 3.47 -21.53 -6.52
CA SER A 302 2.53 -21.07 -5.50
C SER A 302 1.85 -22.24 -4.78
N GLU A 303 1.49 -23.31 -5.49
CA GLU A 303 0.94 -24.54 -4.91
C GLU A 303 1.97 -25.27 -4.04
N ALA A 304 3.26 -25.10 -4.33
CA ALA A 304 4.35 -25.62 -3.51
C ALA A 304 4.73 -24.71 -2.33
N GLU A 305 4.03 -23.59 -2.15
CA GLU A 305 4.21 -22.56 -1.10
C GLU A 305 5.52 -21.78 -1.20
N PHE A 306 6.06 -21.63 -2.41
CA PHE A 306 7.22 -20.77 -2.63
C PHE A 306 6.81 -19.29 -2.70
N ALA A 307 7.62 -18.44 -2.08
CA ALA A 307 7.58 -17.00 -2.34
C ALA A 307 8.08 -16.70 -3.77
N PRO A 308 7.56 -15.66 -4.45
CA PRO A 308 7.91 -15.34 -5.83
C PRO A 308 9.40 -15.17 -6.10
N ASP A 309 10.11 -14.50 -5.18
CA ASP A 309 11.53 -14.21 -5.30
C ASP A 309 12.39 -15.47 -5.19
N TYR A 310 12.04 -16.35 -4.27
CA TYR A 310 12.71 -17.63 -4.10
C TYR A 310 12.41 -18.57 -5.27
N ALA A 311 11.15 -18.63 -5.72
CA ALA A 311 10.77 -19.35 -6.93
C ALA A 311 11.58 -18.90 -8.15
N ALA A 312 11.81 -17.59 -8.32
CA ALA A 312 12.56 -17.04 -9.44
C ALA A 312 14.00 -17.58 -9.51
N ILE A 313 14.67 -17.71 -8.36
CA ILE A 313 16.05 -18.21 -8.26
C ILE A 313 16.13 -19.66 -8.78
N TRP A 314 15.26 -20.54 -8.27
CA TRP A 314 15.21 -21.95 -8.65
C TRP A 314 14.72 -22.15 -10.09
N HIS A 315 13.71 -21.39 -10.51
CA HIS A 315 13.18 -21.41 -11.87
C HIS A 315 14.23 -21.00 -12.90
N LYS A 316 15.00 -19.94 -12.64
CA LYS A 316 16.11 -19.50 -13.51
C LYS A 316 17.21 -20.56 -13.64
N ALA A 317 17.41 -21.37 -12.60
CA ALA A 317 18.31 -22.51 -12.62
C ALA A 317 17.70 -23.77 -13.26
N SER A 318 16.48 -23.67 -13.81
CA SER A 318 15.72 -24.75 -14.47
C SER A 318 15.34 -25.92 -13.55
N TYR A 319 15.10 -25.63 -12.26
CA TYR A 319 14.51 -26.59 -11.34
C TYR A 319 12.99 -26.49 -11.35
N THR A 320 12.32 -27.62 -11.09
CA THR A 320 10.87 -27.64 -10.81
C THR A 320 10.63 -27.34 -9.32
N PRO A 321 9.42 -26.91 -8.93
CA PRO A 321 9.10 -26.68 -7.52
C PRO A 321 9.30 -27.92 -6.64
N GLU A 322 9.00 -29.12 -7.15
CA GLU A 322 9.15 -30.37 -6.40
C GLU A 322 10.63 -30.65 -6.12
N LYS A 323 11.50 -30.47 -7.12
CA LYS A 323 12.93 -30.70 -6.94
C LYS A 323 13.56 -29.64 -6.05
N ALA A 324 13.14 -28.38 -6.17
CA ALA A 324 13.57 -27.32 -5.27
C ALA A 324 13.20 -27.66 -3.82
N LYS A 325 11.93 -28.05 -3.57
CA LYS A 325 11.44 -28.42 -2.23
C LYS A 325 12.20 -29.62 -1.65
N GLU A 326 12.51 -30.63 -2.46
CA GLU A 326 13.33 -31.77 -2.06
C GLU A 326 14.74 -31.34 -1.61
N LEU A 327 15.39 -30.46 -2.39
CA LEU A 327 16.74 -29.98 -2.10
C LEU A 327 16.78 -29.08 -0.85
N ILE A 328 15.79 -28.20 -0.70
CA ILE A 328 15.63 -27.38 0.51
C ILE A 328 15.42 -28.25 1.75
N GLY A 329 14.62 -29.30 1.63
CA GLY A 329 14.45 -30.30 2.70
C GLY A 329 15.75 -31.01 3.10
N LYS A 330 16.76 -31.00 2.22
CA LYS A 330 18.13 -31.50 2.49
C LYS A 330 19.10 -30.41 2.96
N GLY A 331 18.62 -29.18 3.19
CA GLY A 331 19.42 -28.03 3.62
C GLY A 331 20.11 -27.27 2.48
N VAL A 332 19.78 -27.54 1.22
CA VAL A 332 20.32 -26.82 0.07
C VAL A 332 19.48 -25.57 -0.17
N MET A 333 20.01 -24.41 0.23
CA MET A 333 19.29 -23.13 0.19
C MET A 333 19.36 -22.42 -1.16
N GLU A 334 20.26 -22.83 -2.06
CA GLU A 334 20.42 -22.27 -3.40
C GLU A 334 20.57 -23.38 -4.45
N PRO A 335 20.08 -23.20 -5.68
CA PRO A 335 20.18 -24.21 -6.72
C PRO A 335 21.65 -24.50 -7.04
N PRO A 336 22.11 -25.77 -6.98
CA PRO A 336 23.49 -26.09 -7.30
C PRO A 336 23.78 -25.78 -8.77
N ALA A 337 25.02 -25.35 -9.04
CA ALA A 337 25.49 -25.06 -10.38
C ALA A 337 25.25 -26.28 -11.29
N LYS A 338 24.79 -26.02 -12.53
CA LYS A 338 24.66 -27.06 -13.56
C LYS A 338 26.07 -27.57 -13.93
N GLY A 339 26.59 -28.53 -13.17
CA GLY A 339 27.94 -29.08 -13.33
C GLY A 339 28.37 -30.06 -12.25
N ASP A 340 27.85 -29.93 -11.02
CA ASP A 340 28.35 -30.74 -9.88
C ASP A 340 27.54 -32.02 -9.60
N ALA A 341 26.47 -32.29 -10.35
CA ALA A 341 25.54 -33.39 -10.07
C ALA A 341 25.85 -34.73 -10.77
N THR A 342 27.02 -34.88 -11.41
CA THR A 342 27.42 -36.12 -12.11
C THR A 342 28.78 -36.67 -11.68
N SER A 343 29.24 -36.40 -10.45
CA SER A 343 30.50 -36.95 -9.91
C SER A 343 30.27 -38.09 -8.95
#